data_AF-A0A372FUR1-F1
#
_entry.id   AF-A0A372FUR1-F1
#
_cell.length_a   1.000
_cell.length_b   1.000
_cell.length_c   1.000
_cell.angle_alpha   90.00
_cell.angle_beta   90.00
_cell.angle_gamma   90.00
#
_symmetry.space_group_name_H-M   'P 1'
#
loop_
_entity.id
_entity.type
_entity.pdbx_description
1 polymer ?
#
loop_
_entity_poly.entity_id
_entity_poly.type
_entity_poly.pdbx_seq_one_letter_code
_entity_poly.pdbx_strand_id
1 'polypeptide(L)'
;MAHRWPAGLALLMTADTWSSPVPLAGYTLLVLPAGYLIIGTVRRQWGVPGALRLQLAGLAGWSGLALLAVVVGGTAGQWLVAIGWLAHAGWDVIHHRTGQVVPRAYAQWCGVIDAVLGITIILALVTT
;
A
#
# COMPACT_ATOMS: atom_id res chain seq x y z
N MET A 1 -10.88 -20.85 -11.31
CA MET A 1 -10.13 -20.50 -10.08
C MET A 1 -8.75 -19.86 -10.32
N ALA A 2 -8.12 -20.03 -11.50
CA ALA A 2 -6.79 -19.47 -11.78
C ALA A 2 -6.68 -17.92 -11.86
N HIS A 3 -7.79 -17.18 -11.89
CA HIS A 3 -7.77 -15.71 -12.08
C HIS A 3 -7.63 -14.90 -10.77
N ARG A 4 -7.63 -15.54 -9.60
CA ARG A 4 -7.51 -14.88 -8.27
C ARG A 4 -6.24 -15.27 -7.51
N TRP A 5 -5.29 -15.92 -8.17
CA TRP A 5 -4.03 -16.31 -7.54
C TRP A 5 -3.28 -15.15 -6.87
N PRO A 6 -3.28 -13.88 -7.38
CA PRO A 6 -2.55 -12.80 -6.71
C PRO A 6 -3.16 -12.47 -5.35
N ALA A 7 -4.49 -12.49 -5.25
CA ALA A 7 -5.19 -12.31 -3.97
C ALA A 7 -4.96 -13.49 -3.04
N GLY A 8 -5.00 -14.73 -3.55
CA GLY A 8 -4.72 -15.91 -2.76
C GLY A 8 -3.29 -15.91 -2.19
N LEU A 9 -2.31 -15.51 -2.99
CA LEU A 9 -0.92 -15.34 -2.55
C LEU A 9 -0.80 -14.23 -1.50
N ALA A 10 -1.42 -13.08 -1.72
CA ALA A 10 -1.42 -11.97 -0.76
C ALA A 10 -1.99 -12.39 0.61
N LEU A 11 -3.10 -13.13 0.61
CA LEU A 11 -3.70 -13.67 1.83
C LEU A 11 -2.80 -14.68 2.52
N LEU A 12 -2.14 -15.56 1.75
CA LEU A 12 -1.17 -16.52 2.29
C LEU A 12 0.03 -15.81 2.95
N MET A 13 0.56 -14.76 2.31
CA MET A 13 1.70 -13.98 2.81
C MET A 13 1.38 -13.12 4.03
N THR A 14 0.10 -12.86 4.28
CA THR A 14 -0.38 -12.04 5.41
C THR A 14 -1.15 -12.87 6.44
N ALA A 15 -1.12 -14.21 6.34
CA ALA A 15 -1.89 -15.09 7.20
C ALA A 15 -1.52 -14.94 8.70
N ASP A 16 -0.24 -14.72 8.99
CA ASP A 16 0.31 -14.51 10.32
C ASP A 16 -0.16 -13.20 10.98
N THR A 17 -0.39 -12.15 10.18
CA THR A 17 -0.80 -10.83 10.69
C THR A 17 -2.17 -10.83 11.37
N TRP A 18 -3.01 -11.83 11.10
CA TRP A 18 -4.31 -12.00 11.75
C TRP A 18 -4.22 -12.47 13.20
N SER A 19 -3.19 -13.26 13.54
CA SER A 19 -2.98 -13.75 14.90
C SER A 19 -1.93 -12.95 15.66
N SER A 20 -0.98 -12.35 14.94
CA SER A 20 0.12 -11.56 15.49
C SER A 20 0.27 -10.24 14.69
N PRO A 21 -0.61 -9.24 14.90
CA PRO A 21 -0.49 -7.98 14.21
C PRO A 21 0.83 -7.30 14.54
N VAL A 22 1.66 -7.04 13.53
CA VAL A 22 2.93 -6.34 13.70
C VAL A 22 2.70 -4.83 13.59
N PRO A 23 3.02 -4.02 14.61
CA PRO A 23 2.99 -2.58 14.48
C PRO A 23 4.05 -2.16 13.45
N LEU A 24 3.59 -1.65 12.31
CA LEU A 24 4.46 -1.17 11.25
C LEU A 24 4.94 0.26 11.56
N ALA A 25 6.23 0.49 11.35
CA ALA A 25 6.82 1.81 11.52
C ALA A 25 6.41 2.76 10.38
N GLY A 26 6.35 4.06 10.64
CA GLY A 26 5.92 5.07 9.65
C GLY A 26 6.68 5.02 8.32
N TYR A 27 7.97 4.69 8.35
CA TYR A 27 8.80 4.58 7.15
C TYR A 27 8.37 3.46 6.19
N THR A 28 7.61 2.45 6.64
CA THR A 28 7.16 1.35 5.76
C THR A 28 6.23 1.86 4.65
N LEU A 29 5.53 2.98 4.88
CA LEU A 29 4.69 3.64 3.88
C LEU A 29 5.50 4.07 2.63
N LEU A 30 6.81 4.23 2.73
CA LEU A 30 7.67 4.63 1.60
C LEU A 30 7.87 3.50 0.58
N VAL A 31 7.66 2.24 0.97
CA VAL A 31 7.73 1.09 0.06
C VAL A 31 6.70 1.21 -1.06
N LEU A 32 5.53 1.78 -0.74
CA LEU A 32 4.37 1.90 -1.63
C LEU A 32 4.65 2.77 -2.87
N PRO A 33 4.99 4.07 -2.73
CA PRO A 33 5.33 4.90 -3.88
C PRO A 33 6.64 4.48 -4.55
N ALA A 34 7.62 3.96 -3.79
CA ALA A 34 8.88 3.50 -4.34
C ALA A 34 8.68 2.32 -5.31
N GLY A 35 7.87 1.32 -4.91
CA GLY A 35 7.55 0.17 -5.75
C GLY A 35 6.89 0.58 -7.06
N TYR A 36 5.93 1.52 -7.00
CA TYR A 36 5.25 2.05 -8.19
C TYR A 36 6.17 2.81 -9.13
N LEU A 37 7.10 3.63 -8.62
CA LEU A 37 8.10 4.33 -9.44
C LEU A 37 9.10 3.35 -10.08
N ILE A 38 9.55 2.33 -9.35
CA ILE A 38 10.44 1.31 -9.90
C ILE A 38 9.73 0.54 -11.02
N ILE A 39 8.55 0.00 -10.74
CA ILE A 39 7.80 -0.82 -11.70
C ILE A 39 7.38 0.01 -12.92
N GLY A 40 6.89 1.23 -12.71
CA GLY A 40 6.50 2.12 -13.80
C GLY A 40 7.68 2.49 -14.71
N THR A 41 8.89 2.62 -14.15
CA THR A 41 10.12 2.84 -14.91
C THR A 41 10.48 1.62 -15.75
N VAL A 42 10.50 0.43 -15.14
CA VAL A 42 10.77 -0.84 -15.83
C VAL A 42 9.76 -1.08 -16.95
N ARG A 43 8.48 -0.76 -16.72
CA ARG A 43 7.39 -0.91 -17.71
C ARG A 43 7.27 0.27 -18.69
N ARG A 44 8.16 1.25 -18.62
CA ARG A 44 8.19 2.44 -19.50
C ARG A 44 6.85 3.19 -19.56
N GLN A 45 6.19 3.34 -18.41
CA GLN A 45 4.84 3.89 -18.31
C GLN A 45 4.79 5.42 -18.32
N TRP A 46 5.95 6.09 -18.35
CA TRP A 46 6.05 7.55 -18.27
C TRP A 46 5.63 8.28 -19.55
N GLY A 47 5.46 7.57 -20.66
CA GLY A 47 4.81 8.11 -21.86
C GLY A 47 3.28 8.24 -21.75
N VAL A 48 2.66 7.62 -20.75
CA VAL A 48 1.22 7.78 -20.48
C VAL A 48 0.98 9.17 -19.88
N PRO A 49 0.14 10.03 -20.51
CA PRO A 49 -0.09 11.38 -20.04
C PRO A 49 -0.48 11.44 -18.56
N GLY A 50 0.28 12.19 -17.77
CA GLY A 50 0.01 12.41 -16.35
C GLY A 50 0.43 11.27 -15.41
N ALA A 51 0.85 10.10 -15.90
CA ALA A 51 1.20 8.96 -15.05
C ALA A 51 2.36 9.28 -14.10
N LEU A 52 3.47 9.85 -14.61
CA LEU A 52 4.61 10.22 -13.77
C LEU A 52 4.21 11.28 -12.73
N ARG A 53 3.45 12.30 -13.14
CA ARG A 53 2.96 13.35 -12.23
C ARG A 53 2.11 12.78 -11.10
N LEU A 54 1.22 11.82 -11.42
CA LEU A 54 0.39 11.15 -10.42
C LEU A 54 1.24 10.34 -9.43
N GLN A 55 2.27 9.62 -9.91
CA GLN A 55 3.15 8.87 -9.02
C GLN A 55 4.04 9.76 -8.17
N LEU A 56 4.50 10.90 -8.68
CA LEU A 56 5.24 11.89 -7.89
C LEU A 56 4.34 12.56 -6.83
N ALA A 57 3.08 12.84 -7.17
CA ALA A 57 2.10 13.31 -6.19
C ALA A 57 1.83 12.26 -5.11
N GLY A 58 1.73 10.99 -5.48
CA GLY A 58 1.70 9.86 -4.55
C GLY A 58 2.93 9.84 -3.65
N LEU A 59 4.13 9.86 -4.23
CA LEU A 59 5.39 9.90 -3.47
C LEU A 59 5.39 11.03 -2.43
N ALA A 60 5.01 12.24 -2.82
CA ALA A 60 4.91 13.37 -1.90
C ALA A 60 3.88 13.12 -0.79
N GLY A 61 2.69 12.62 -1.13
CA GLY A 61 1.62 12.31 -0.18
C GLY A 61 2.01 11.23 0.84
N TRP A 62 2.50 10.07 0.38
CA TRP A 62 2.92 8.99 1.27
C TRP A 62 4.18 9.33 2.08
N SER A 63 5.11 10.10 1.52
CA SER A 63 6.28 10.58 2.28
C SER A 63 5.88 11.58 3.36
N GLY A 64 4.95 12.49 3.05
CA GLY A 64 4.39 13.42 4.03
C GLY A 64 3.65 12.70 5.15
N LEU A 65 2.85 11.68 4.81
CA LEU A 65 2.16 10.84 5.79
C LEU A 65 3.13 10.03 6.65
N ALA A 66 4.18 9.45 6.05
CA ALA A 66 5.24 8.74 6.77
C ALA A 66 5.95 9.66 7.78
N LEU A 67 6.32 10.86 7.34
CA LEU A 67 6.94 11.85 8.21
C LEU A 67 6.00 12.25 9.35
N LEU A 68 4.72 12.53 9.05
CA LEU A 68 3.74 12.88 10.06
C LEU A 68 3.55 11.76 11.09
N ALA A 69 3.47 10.50 10.65
CA ALA A 69 3.36 9.35 11.54
C ALA A 69 4.56 9.22 12.48
N VAL A 70 5.78 9.47 11.97
CA VAL A 70 7.02 9.46 12.78
C VAL A 70 7.04 10.61 13.78
N VAL A 71 6.66 11.82 13.35
CA VAL A 71 6.66 13.02 14.21
C VAL A 71 5.62 12.92 15.32
N VAL A 72 4.42 12.45 15.01
CA VAL A 72 3.34 12.30 15.99
C VAL A 72 3.61 11.14 16.95
N GLY A 73 4.12 10.02 16.43
CA GLY A 73 4.46 8.85 17.23
C GLY A 73 3.27 8.20 17.96
N GLY A 74 3.58 7.17 18.76
CA GLY A 74 2.59 6.46 19.59
C GLY A 74 1.39 5.92 18.82
N THR A 75 0.23 5.85 19.50
CA THR A 75 -1.03 5.34 18.93
C THR A 75 -1.51 6.17 17.74
N ALA A 76 -1.40 7.50 17.81
CA ALA A 76 -1.84 8.38 16.74
C ALA A 76 -0.99 8.19 15.46
N GLY A 77 0.33 8.00 15.60
CA GLY A 77 1.20 7.62 14.49
C GLY A 77 0.80 6.28 13.86
N GLN A 78 0.45 5.28 14.68
CA GLN A 78 -0.01 3.97 14.16
C GLN A 78 -1.34 4.05 13.41
N TRP A 79 -2.28 4.90 13.84
CA TRP A 79 -3.50 5.18 13.07
C TRP A 79 -3.19 5.78 11.70
N LEU A 80 -2.25 6.73 11.62
CA LEU A 80 -1.80 7.31 10.35
C LEU A 80 -1.19 6.25 9.43
N VAL A 81 -0.37 5.34 9.97
CA VAL A 81 0.17 4.22 9.22
C VAL A 81 -0.94 3.34 8.67
N ALA A 82 -1.88 2.90 9.52
CA ALA A 82 -2.98 2.03 9.10
C ALA A 82 -3.83 2.66 7.99
N ILE A 83 -4.20 3.94 8.15
CA ILE A 83 -4.94 4.69 7.13
C ILE A 83 -4.11 4.83 5.84
N GLY A 84 -2.79 5.04 5.96
CA GLY A 84 -1.89 5.13 4.81
C GLY A 84 -1.83 3.86 3.96
N TRP A 85 -1.83 2.70 4.60
CA TRP A 85 -1.95 1.40 3.91
C TRP A 85 -3.32 1.25 3.25
N LEU A 86 -4.42 1.54 3.95
CA LEU A 86 -5.78 1.45 3.37
C LEU A 86 -5.99 2.43 2.21
N ALA A 87 -5.45 3.64 2.30
CA ALA A 87 -5.49 4.62 1.23
C ALA A 87 -4.76 4.08 -0.01
N HIS A 88 -3.65 3.36 0.19
CA HIS A 88 -2.92 2.75 -0.91
C HIS A 88 -3.64 1.54 -1.51
N ALA A 89 -4.33 0.74 -0.70
CA ALA A 89 -5.24 -0.28 -1.21
C ALA A 89 -6.31 0.34 -2.15
N GLY A 90 -6.80 1.54 -1.84
CA GLY A 90 -7.66 2.32 -2.74
C GLY A 90 -6.95 2.76 -4.03
N TRP A 91 -5.70 3.20 -3.93
CA TRP A 91 -4.83 3.53 -5.07
C TRP A 91 -4.59 2.33 -5.99
N ASP A 92 -4.39 1.14 -5.40
CA ASP A 92 -4.25 -0.14 -6.10
C ASP A 92 -5.51 -0.51 -6.86
N VAL A 93 -6.71 -0.24 -6.33
CA VAL A 93 -7.97 -0.47 -7.07
C VAL A 93 -8.02 0.36 -8.35
N ILE A 94 -7.54 1.61 -8.31
CA ILE A 94 -7.48 2.48 -9.49
C ILE A 94 -6.52 1.88 -10.53
N HIS A 95 -5.31 1.49 -10.12
CA HIS A 95 -4.30 0.94 -11.02
C HIS A 95 -4.64 -0.46 -11.53
N HIS A 96 -5.32 -1.26 -10.71
CA HIS A 96 -5.90 -2.51 -11.15
C HIS A 96 -6.93 -2.27 -12.24
N ARG A 97 -7.82 -1.27 -12.09
CA ARG A 97 -8.85 -0.96 -13.10
C ARG A 97 -8.24 -0.42 -14.39
N THR A 98 -7.29 0.52 -14.33
CA THR A 98 -6.69 1.16 -15.50
C THR A 98 -5.62 0.30 -16.19
N GLY A 99 -4.96 -0.61 -15.47
CA GLY A 99 -3.84 -1.42 -15.98
C GLY A 99 -2.57 -0.62 -16.28
N GLN A 100 -2.52 0.64 -15.85
CA GLN A 100 -1.40 1.57 -16.07
C GLN A 100 -0.41 1.50 -14.90
N VAL A 101 0.85 1.88 -15.15
CA VAL A 101 1.95 1.92 -14.17
C VAL A 101 2.40 0.55 -13.69
N VAL A 102 1.55 -0.22 -13.00
CA VAL A 102 1.84 -1.58 -12.50
C VAL A 102 0.98 -2.66 -13.18
N PRO A 103 1.43 -3.92 -13.27
CA PRO A 103 0.60 -5.00 -13.80
C PRO A 103 -0.67 -5.18 -12.96
N ARG A 104 -1.79 -5.55 -13.60
CA ARG A 104 -3.07 -5.74 -12.88
C ARG A 104 -2.98 -6.75 -11.74
N ALA A 105 -2.19 -7.81 -11.93
CA ALA A 105 -1.93 -8.82 -10.90
C ALA A 105 -1.13 -8.25 -9.72
N TYR A 106 -0.14 -7.39 -9.99
CA TYR A 106 0.63 -6.71 -8.94
C TYR A 106 -0.27 -5.78 -8.13
N ALA A 107 -1.07 -4.93 -8.79
CA ALA A 107 -2.01 -4.04 -8.10
C ALA A 107 -3.03 -4.83 -7.25
N GLN A 108 -3.53 -5.97 -7.76
CA GLN A 108 -4.42 -6.82 -6.99
C GLN A 108 -3.74 -7.43 -5.75
N TRP A 109 -2.51 -7.91 -5.91
CA TRP A 109 -1.74 -8.49 -4.80
C TRP A 109 -1.40 -7.43 -3.75
N CYS A 110 -0.87 -6.28 -4.17
CA CYS A 110 -0.53 -5.14 -3.32
C CYS A 110 -1.76 -4.66 -2.55
N GLY A 111 -2.88 -4.44 -3.27
CA GLY A 111 -4.09 -3.92 -2.62
C GLY A 111 -4.68 -4.86 -1.58
N VAL A 112 -4.51 -6.18 -1.72
CA VAL A 112 -4.94 -7.14 -0.71
C VAL A 112 -4.01 -7.12 0.50
N ILE A 113 -2.69 -7.09 0.29
CA ILE A 113 -1.72 -6.95 1.40
C ILE A 113 -2.00 -5.67 2.18
N ASP A 114 -2.14 -4.56 1.47
CA ASP A 114 -2.33 -3.23 2.06
C ASP A 114 -3.64 -3.16 2.86
N ALA A 115 -4.71 -3.76 2.33
CA ALA A 115 -5.98 -3.87 3.03
C ALA A 115 -5.86 -4.71 4.30
N VAL A 116 -5.22 -5.88 4.23
CA VAL A 116 -5.04 -6.76 5.39
C VAL A 116 -4.21 -6.05 6.46
N LEU A 117 -3.04 -5.51 6.11
CA LEU A 117 -2.16 -4.82 7.06
C LEU A 117 -2.87 -3.63 7.72
N GLY A 118 -3.54 -2.79 6.94
CA GLY A 118 -4.29 -1.65 7.46
C GLY A 118 -5.41 -2.09 8.42
N ILE A 119 -6.19 -3.12 8.06
CA ILE A 119 -7.26 -3.66 8.90
C ILE A 119 -6.70 -4.27 10.19
N THR A 120 -5.66 -5.11 10.11
CA THR A 120 -5.10 -5.79 11.29
C THR A 120 -4.46 -4.81 12.27
N ILE A 121 -3.84 -3.73 11.78
CA ILE A 121 -3.34 -2.65 12.65
C ILE A 121 -4.51 -1.96 13.35
N ILE A 122 -5.57 -1.60 12.62
CA ILE A 122 -6.77 -0.98 13.23
C ILE A 122 -7.38 -1.90 14.30
N LEU A 123 -7.53 -3.19 13.99
CA LEU A 123 -8.08 -4.17 14.92
C LEU A 123 -7.21 -4.29 16.18
N ALA A 124 -5.89 -4.32 16.03
CA ALA A 124 -4.97 -4.31 17.16
C ALA A 124 -5.17 -3.05 18.02
N LEU A 125 -5.22 -1.87 17.40
CA LEU A 125 -5.38 -0.59 18.08
C LEU A 125 -6.68 -0.44 18.87
N VAL A 126 -7.77 -1.11 18.45
CA VAL A 126 -9.07 -1.03 19.12
C VAL A 126 -9.31 -2.17 20.12
N THR A 127 -8.41 -3.16 20.18
CA THR A 127 -8.50 -4.32 21.08
C THR A 127 -7.46 -4.31 22.20
N THR A 128 -6.50 -3.40 22.15
CA THR A 128 -5.53 -3.08 23.21
C THR A 128 -6.03 -1.94 24.10
#